data_AF-A0AAX6GK53-F1
#
_entry.id   AF-A0AAX6GK53-F1
#
_cell.length_a   1.000
_cell.length_b   1.000
_cell.length_c   1.000
_cell.angle_alpha   90.00
_cell.angle_beta   90.00
_cell.angle_gamma   90.00
#
_symmetry.space_group_name_H-M   'P 1'
#
loop_
_entity.id
_entity.type
_entity.pdbx_description
1 polymer ?
#
loop_
_entity_poly.entity_id
_entity_poly.type
_entity_poly.pdbx_seq_one_letter_code
_entity_poly.pdbx_strand_id
1 'polypeptide(L)'
;MPSSPSSSLRSAPLRNQPAGPGCHRGLPFLDVLLERKACVNLLERLQSLSPEIGPSVRERALKLAGEWKGKIPNKGDTSLEIIAFLQLIASYNLVSVFDHGEVLDLFSNVSRRKQAFGLVRNLGLVNNLSEVVQKLSSKGRQLDAVKLVYAYNVTDKFPPVPLLQAYVKHSKKMAQEIEKKGKNSKQAQNEAASKEMGALQSVLKAIEDYKLENSIRVKVLRRD
;
A
#
# COMPACT_ATOMS: atom_id res chain seq x y z
N MET A 1 38.87 -29.49 77.24
CA MET A 1 39.52 -28.42 76.45
C MET A 1 39.96 -29.00 75.12
N PRO A 2 39.86 -28.32 73.95
CA PRO A 2 39.26 -27.02 73.67
C PRO A 2 38.27 -27.01 72.45
N SER A 3 37.25 -26.15 72.57
CA SER A 3 36.64 -25.21 71.60
C SER A 3 36.40 -25.56 70.09
N SER A 4 35.12 -25.71 69.73
CA SER A 4 34.23 -24.80 68.93
C SER A 4 34.62 -24.36 67.48
N PRO A 5 33.69 -23.74 66.70
CA PRO A 5 32.24 -23.94 66.48
C PRO A 5 31.86 -23.89 64.96
N SER A 6 30.60 -24.00 64.51
CA SER A 6 29.78 -22.80 64.17
C SER A 6 28.34 -23.14 63.73
N SER A 7 27.40 -22.62 64.53
CA SER A 7 26.11 -21.98 64.20
C SER A 7 25.16 -22.62 63.18
N SER A 8 24.12 -23.29 63.71
CA SER A 8 22.84 -23.54 63.03
C SER A 8 21.81 -22.49 63.43
N LEU A 9 21.29 -21.81 62.39
CA LEU A 9 19.92 -21.38 62.14
C LEU A 9 19.01 -21.07 63.34
N ARG A 10 18.64 -19.80 63.50
CA ARG A 10 17.30 -19.44 63.96
C ARG A 10 16.75 -18.21 63.24
N SER A 11 15.54 -18.39 62.77
CA SER A 11 14.75 -17.59 61.83
C SER A 11 14.32 -16.23 62.38
N ALA A 12 14.17 -15.25 61.49
CA ALA A 12 13.37 -14.04 61.70
C ALA A 12 12.40 -13.83 60.50
N PRO A 13 11.21 -13.25 60.69
CA PRO A 13 10.08 -13.42 59.78
C PRO A 13 9.91 -12.29 58.75
N LEU A 14 9.35 -12.70 57.60
CA LEU A 14 8.60 -11.97 56.57
C LEU A 14 8.72 -10.44 56.58
N ARG A 15 9.65 -9.92 55.77
CA ARG A 15 9.61 -8.52 55.29
C ARG A 15 8.83 -8.48 53.98
N ASN A 16 7.65 -7.85 54.03
CA ASN A 16 6.93 -7.37 52.85
C ASN A 16 7.89 -6.58 51.94
N GLN A 17 8.11 -7.07 50.73
CA GLN A 17 8.69 -6.27 49.65
C GLN A 17 7.56 -5.76 48.75
N PRO A 18 7.53 -4.45 48.41
CA PRO A 18 6.62 -3.95 47.41
C PRO A 18 6.99 -4.53 46.04
N ALA A 19 5.97 -4.86 45.24
CA ALA A 19 6.12 -5.25 43.86
C ALA A 19 7.00 -4.23 43.12
N GLY A 20 8.11 -4.69 42.54
CA GLY A 20 8.95 -3.87 41.68
C GLY A 20 8.12 -3.29 40.54
N PRO A 21 8.50 -2.12 39.99
CA PRO A 21 7.74 -1.49 38.92
C PRO A 21 7.66 -2.48 37.76
N GLY A 22 6.42 -2.87 37.43
CA GLY A 22 6.11 -3.67 36.26
C GLY A 22 6.82 -3.06 35.07
N CYS A 23 7.64 -3.87 34.41
CA CYS A 23 8.34 -3.52 33.19
C CYS A 23 7.30 -3.31 32.09
N HIS A 24 6.65 -2.14 32.06
CA HIS A 24 5.93 -1.64 30.89
C HIS A 24 6.95 -1.15 29.87
N ARG A 25 7.84 -2.04 29.43
CA ARG A 25 8.52 -1.87 28.15
C ARG A 25 7.75 -2.68 27.12
N GLY A 26 6.54 -2.21 26.81
CA GLY A 26 5.98 -2.43 25.49
C GLY A 26 6.98 -1.89 24.47
N LEU A 27 7.26 -2.68 23.44
CA LEU A 27 8.19 -2.29 22.39
C LEU A 27 7.69 -0.99 21.75
N PRO A 28 8.43 0.14 21.85
CA PRO A 28 7.96 1.45 21.35
C PRO A 28 7.56 1.43 19.87
N PHE A 29 8.10 0.48 19.11
CA PHE A 29 7.78 0.27 17.71
C PHE A 29 6.34 -0.21 17.47
N LEU A 30 5.79 -1.03 18.36
CA LEU A 30 4.41 -1.53 18.24
C LEU A 30 3.39 -0.44 18.57
N ASP A 31 3.70 0.40 19.56
CA ASP A 31 2.84 1.51 19.97
C ASP A 31 2.72 2.55 18.84
N VAL A 32 3.82 2.94 18.22
CA VAL A 32 3.82 3.89 17.09
C VAL A 32 3.05 3.35 15.87
N LEU A 33 3.17 2.05 15.57
CA LEU A 33 2.39 1.44 14.47
C LEU A 33 0.89 1.38 14.77
N LEU A 34 0.52 1.15 16.04
CA LEU A 34 -0.87 1.14 16.48
C LEU A 34 -1.47 2.54 16.38
N GLU A 35 -0.76 3.57 16.84
CA GLU A 35 -1.14 4.97 16.71
C GLU A 35 -1.35 5.37 15.24
N ARG A 36 -0.42 5.00 14.35
CA ARG A 36 -0.56 5.27 12.90
C ARG A 36 -1.80 4.63 12.31
N LYS A 37 -2.08 3.37 12.65
CA LYS A 37 -3.29 2.67 12.20
C LYS A 37 -4.55 3.31 12.77
N ALA A 38 -4.54 3.74 14.04
CA ALA A 38 -5.66 4.45 14.64
C ALA A 38 -5.93 5.77 13.90
N CYS A 39 -4.89 6.55 13.60
CA CYS A 39 -5.01 7.79 12.83
C CYS A 39 -5.60 7.55 11.43
N VAL A 40 -5.09 6.54 10.71
CA VAL A 40 -5.62 6.15 9.39
C VAL A 40 -7.11 5.79 9.48
N ASN A 41 -7.51 4.96 10.44
CA ASN A 41 -8.91 4.61 10.65
C ASN A 41 -9.78 5.82 10.99
N LEU A 42 -9.29 6.74 11.83
CA LEU A 42 -10.02 7.98 12.16
C LEU A 42 -10.21 8.87 10.94
N LEU A 43 -9.20 9.00 10.08
CA LEU A 43 -9.30 9.76 8.83
C LEU A 43 -10.31 9.13 7.86
N GLU A 44 -10.34 7.80 7.76
CA GLU A 44 -11.34 7.05 6.98
C GLU A 44 -12.77 7.30 7.50
N ARG A 45 -12.96 7.29 8.83
CA ARG A 45 -14.26 7.59 9.44
C ARG A 45 -14.66 9.04 9.25
N LEU A 46 -13.75 9.99 9.43
CA LEU A 46 -13.98 11.41 9.22
C LEU A 46 -14.48 11.68 7.80
N GLN A 47 -13.84 11.04 6.83
CA GLN A 47 -14.24 11.14 5.42
C GLN A 47 -15.64 10.57 5.17
N SER A 48 -15.98 9.43 5.79
CA SER A 48 -17.31 8.84 5.66
C SER A 48 -18.41 9.72 6.28
N LEU A 49 -18.10 10.46 7.34
CA LEU A 49 -19.05 11.35 8.01
C LEU A 49 -19.19 12.70 7.30
N SER A 50 -18.16 13.11 6.55
CA SER A 50 -18.09 14.37 5.82
C SER A 50 -18.62 15.57 6.64
N PRO A 51 -18.10 15.80 7.87
CA PRO A 51 -18.56 16.91 8.68
C PRO A 51 -18.18 18.24 8.02
N GLU A 52 -18.89 19.30 8.41
CA GLU A 52 -18.49 20.65 8.04
C GLU A 52 -17.14 21.01 8.70
N ILE A 53 -16.16 21.35 7.88
CA ILE A 53 -14.80 21.66 8.34
C ILE A 53 -14.63 23.17 8.39
N GLY A 54 -14.58 23.70 9.60
CA GLY A 54 -14.37 25.13 9.82
C GLY A 54 -13.04 25.64 9.21
N PRO A 55 -12.98 26.91 8.75
CA PRO A 55 -11.79 27.45 8.07
C PRO A 55 -10.49 27.31 8.85
N SER A 56 -10.52 27.57 10.17
CA SER A 56 -9.35 27.45 11.04
C SER A 56 -8.82 26.01 11.13
N VAL A 57 -9.71 25.01 11.12
CA VAL A 57 -9.31 23.59 11.14
C VAL A 57 -8.69 23.21 9.79
N ARG A 58 -9.30 23.67 8.70
CA ARG A 58 -8.81 23.44 7.33
C ARG A 58 -7.43 24.06 7.11
N GLU A 59 -7.19 25.26 7.63
CA GLU A 59 -5.88 25.94 7.56
C GLU A 59 -4.78 25.17 8.31
N ARG A 60 -5.07 24.69 9.53
CA ARG A 60 -4.14 23.84 10.28
C ARG A 60 -3.85 22.53 9.55
N ALA A 61 -4.87 21.90 8.98
CA ALA A 61 -4.71 20.69 8.20
C ALA A 61 -3.86 20.92 6.94
N LEU A 62 -4.05 22.06 6.27
CA LEU A 62 -3.25 22.45 5.10
C LEU A 62 -1.78 22.65 5.47
N LYS A 63 -1.50 23.38 6.56
CA LYS A 63 -0.14 23.56 7.06
C LYS A 63 0.52 22.22 7.37
N LEU A 64 -0.19 21.35 8.09
CA LEU A 64 0.28 19.99 8.40
C LEU A 64 0.56 19.17 7.15
N ALA A 65 -0.34 19.20 6.17
CA ALA A 65 -0.19 18.47 4.91
C ALA A 65 1.02 18.97 4.10
N GLY A 66 1.24 20.30 4.05
CA GLY A 66 2.41 20.89 3.41
C GLY A 66 3.73 20.43 4.05
N GLU A 67 3.82 20.47 5.38
CA GLU A 67 5.00 20.01 6.13
C GLU A 67 5.24 18.50 5.98
N TRP A 68 4.17 17.70 5.99
CA TRP A 68 4.27 16.24 5.90
C TRP A 68 4.68 15.80 4.50
N LYS A 69 4.16 16.43 3.44
CA LYS A 69 4.51 16.09 2.06
C LYS A 69 6.03 16.07 1.83
N GLY A 70 6.76 17.05 2.38
CA GLY A 70 8.23 17.12 2.30
C GLY A 70 8.98 16.03 3.10
N LYS A 71 8.29 15.30 3.97
CA LYS A 71 8.84 14.25 4.84
C LYS A 71 8.51 12.84 4.36
N ILE A 72 7.67 12.68 3.33
CA ILE A 72 7.36 11.35 2.77
C ILE A 72 8.66 10.77 2.21
N PRO A 73 9.17 9.63 2.73
CA PRO A 73 10.44 9.12 2.29
C PRO A 73 10.39 8.67 0.82
N ASN A 74 11.43 9.00 0.07
CA ASN A 74 11.58 8.57 -1.33
C ASN A 74 12.13 7.14 -1.47
N LYS A 75 12.46 6.47 -0.35
CA LYS A 75 13.07 5.13 -0.31
C LYS A 75 12.40 4.28 0.78
N GLY A 76 12.25 2.98 0.53
CA GLY A 76 11.59 2.03 1.44
C GLY A 76 10.10 1.81 1.13
N ASP A 77 9.42 0.96 1.91
CA ASP A 77 7.97 0.80 1.85
C ASP A 77 7.29 1.96 2.57
N THR A 78 6.98 3.02 1.83
CA THR A 78 6.30 4.23 2.33
C THR A 78 4.80 4.23 2.05
N SER A 79 4.23 3.05 1.80
CA SER A 79 2.85 2.95 1.36
C SER A 79 1.85 3.42 2.41
N LEU A 80 2.11 3.21 3.70
CA LEU A 80 1.24 3.69 4.77
C LEU A 80 1.29 5.21 4.93
N GLU A 81 2.48 5.80 4.86
CA GLU A 81 2.67 7.24 4.94
C GLU A 81 1.98 7.96 3.77
N ILE A 82 2.10 7.40 2.56
CA ILE A 82 1.42 7.94 1.38
C ILE A 82 -0.11 7.78 1.51
N ILE A 83 -0.61 6.62 1.96
CA ILE A 83 -2.05 6.42 2.17
C ILE A 83 -2.59 7.41 3.21
N ALA A 84 -1.92 7.56 4.34
CA ALA A 84 -2.32 8.48 5.40
C ALA A 84 -2.31 9.94 4.95
N PHE A 85 -1.31 10.34 4.16
CA PHE A 85 -1.25 11.66 3.55
C PHE A 85 -2.42 11.89 2.56
N LEU A 86 -2.67 10.93 1.66
CA LEU A 86 -3.78 11.02 0.71
C LEU A 86 -5.14 11.07 1.42
N GLN A 87 -5.30 10.32 2.50
CA GLN A 87 -6.48 10.40 3.38
C GLN A 87 -6.61 11.76 4.04
N LEU A 88 -5.52 12.31 4.60
CA LEU A 88 -5.54 13.63 5.22
C LEU A 88 -6.06 14.69 4.25
N ILE A 89 -5.49 14.78 3.04
CA ILE A 89 -5.91 15.80 2.07
C ILE A 89 -7.34 15.58 1.58
N ALA A 90 -7.80 14.33 1.52
CA ALA A 90 -9.15 13.98 1.10
C ALA A 90 -10.18 14.29 2.21
N SER A 91 -9.92 13.88 3.45
CA SER A 91 -10.81 14.09 4.60
C SER A 91 -10.98 15.57 4.95
N TYR A 92 -9.98 16.41 4.68
CA TYR A 92 -10.02 17.85 4.98
C TYR A 92 -10.36 18.74 3.78
N ASN A 93 -10.82 18.17 2.65
CA ASN A 93 -11.17 18.91 1.43
C ASN A 93 -10.03 19.81 0.94
N LEU A 94 -8.82 19.25 0.91
CA LEU A 94 -7.58 19.94 0.51
C LEU A 94 -7.07 19.49 -0.86
N VAL A 95 -7.66 18.46 -1.48
CA VAL A 95 -7.17 17.87 -2.74
C VAL A 95 -6.95 18.93 -3.83
N SER A 96 -7.86 19.89 -3.97
CA SER A 96 -7.77 20.96 -4.97
C SER A 96 -6.63 21.97 -4.76
N VAL A 97 -5.98 21.95 -3.58
CA VAL A 97 -4.85 22.83 -3.25
C VAL A 97 -3.52 22.20 -3.71
N PHE A 98 -3.50 20.89 -3.92
CA PHE A 98 -2.30 20.16 -4.36
C PHE A 98 -2.29 19.97 -5.88
N ASP A 99 -1.10 19.81 -6.46
CA ASP A 99 -0.97 19.49 -7.88
C ASP A 99 -1.61 18.12 -8.17
N HIS A 100 -2.47 18.09 -9.18
CA HIS A 100 -3.20 16.88 -9.57
C HIS A 100 -2.25 15.77 -10.05
N GLY A 101 -1.19 16.11 -10.78
CA GLY A 101 -0.21 15.17 -11.28
C GLY A 101 0.59 14.50 -10.14
N GLU A 102 0.94 15.26 -9.11
CA GLU A 102 1.59 14.76 -7.90
C GLU A 102 0.67 13.85 -7.07
N VAL A 103 -0.59 14.25 -6.86
CA VAL A 103 -1.58 13.41 -6.16
C VAL A 103 -1.76 12.08 -6.90
N LEU A 104 -1.84 12.13 -8.23
CA LEU A 104 -1.95 10.96 -9.08
C LEU A 104 -0.68 10.08 -9.01
N ASP A 105 0.51 10.70 -8.94
CA ASP A 105 1.77 9.97 -8.78
C ASP A 105 1.84 9.24 -7.43
N LEU A 106 1.51 9.93 -6.34
CA LEU A 106 1.42 9.34 -5.00
C LEU A 106 0.42 8.18 -4.97
N PHE A 107 -0.77 8.39 -5.51
CA PHE A 107 -1.79 7.34 -5.62
C PHE A 107 -1.26 6.10 -6.35
N SER A 108 -0.63 6.31 -7.52
CA SER A 108 -0.09 5.21 -8.33
C SER A 108 1.00 4.40 -7.61
N ASN A 109 1.69 4.99 -6.62
CA ASN A 109 2.68 4.28 -5.81
C ASN A 109 2.01 3.29 -4.84
N VAL A 110 0.81 3.59 -4.35
CA VAL A 110 0.05 2.78 -3.38
C VAL A 110 -1.07 1.94 -3.96
N SER A 111 -1.34 2.04 -5.27
CA SER A 111 -2.41 1.34 -6.00
C SER A 111 -2.57 -0.17 -5.74
N ARG A 112 -1.48 -0.85 -5.36
CA ARG A 112 -1.48 -2.29 -5.05
C ARG A 112 -2.21 -2.63 -3.75
N ARG A 113 -2.36 -1.65 -2.83
CA ARG A 113 -2.98 -1.83 -1.52
C ARG A 113 -4.50 -1.78 -1.68
N LYS A 114 -5.21 -2.70 -1.01
CA LYS A 114 -6.68 -2.74 -1.05
C LYS A 114 -7.32 -1.41 -0.63
N GLN A 115 -6.72 -0.70 0.32
CA GLN A 115 -7.19 0.62 0.78
C GLN A 115 -7.14 1.70 -0.31
N ALA A 116 -6.27 1.57 -1.32
CA ALA A 116 -6.13 2.56 -2.38
C ALA A 116 -7.41 2.68 -3.22
N PHE A 117 -8.19 1.62 -3.40
CA PHE A 117 -9.41 1.70 -4.21
C PHE A 117 -10.45 2.66 -3.64
N GLY A 118 -10.61 2.73 -2.31
CA GLY A 118 -11.48 3.73 -1.67
C GLY A 118 -11.01 5.16 -1.90
N LEU A 119 -9.69 5.37 -2.02
CA LEU A 119 -9.10 6.69 -2.23
C LEU A 119 -9.49 7.32 -3.57
N VAL A 120 -9.76 6.53 -4.61
CA VAL A 120 -10.09 7.09 -5.94
C VAL A 120 -11.35 7.95 -5.88
N ARG A 121 -12.38 7.53 -5.14
CA ARG A 121 -13.59 8.35 -4.90
C ARG A 121 -13.25 9.59 -4.08
N ASN A 122 -12.53 9.36 -3.01
CA ASN A 122 -12.22 10.35 -1.98
C ASN A 122 -11.31 11.48 -2.47
N LEU A 123 -10.43 11.17 -3.42
CA LEU A 123 -9.55 12.12 -4.09
C LEU A 123 -10.22 12.79 -5.31
N GLY A 124 -11.48 12.48 -5.61
CA GLY A 124 -12.16 13.02 -6.79
C GLY A 124 -11.64 12.47 -8.13
N LEU A 125 -10.82 11.40 -8.11
CA LEU A 125 -10.20 10.82 -9.30
C LEU A 125 -11.17 9.99 -10.16
N VAL A 126 -12.40 9.78 -9.70
CA VAL A 126 -13.44 9.02 -10.44
C VAL A 126 -13.74 9.66 -11.81
N ASN A 127 -13.75 10.98 -11.89
CA ASN A 127 -13.99 11.69 -13.14
C ASN A 127 -12.81 11.56 -14.12
N ASN A 128 -11.60 11.30 -13.60
CA ASN A 128 -10.36 11.18 -14.35
C ASN A 128 -9.83 9.74 -14.37
N LEU A 129 -10.72 8.74 -14.30
CA LEU A 129 -10.33 7.32 -14.30
C LEU A 129 -9.47 6.92 -15.50
N SER A 130 -9.64 7.57 -16.66
CA SER A 130 -8.78 7.39 -17.82
C SER A 130 -7.31 7.72 -17.51
N GLU A 131 -7.07 8.87 -16.89
CA GLU A 131 -5.73 9.29 -16.48
C GLU A 131 -5.16 8.35 -15.43
N VAL A 132 -5.98 7.87 -14.50
CA VAL A 132 -5.58 6.87 -13.50
C VAL A 132 -5.14 5.57 -14.16
N VAL A 133 -5.94 5.02 -15.06
CA VAL A 133 -5.62 3.77 -15.78
C VAL A 133 -4.36 3.93 -16.62
N GLN A 134 -4.20 5.06 -17.31
CA GLN A 134 -3.01 5.37 -18.11
C GLN A 134 -1.76 5.50 -17.23
N LYS A 135 -1.83 6.22 -16.11
CA LYS A 135 -0.71 6.37 -15.16
C LYS A 135 -0.30 5.03 -14.55
N LEU A 136 -1.26 4.18 -14.18
CA LEU A 136 -0.96 2.84 -13.69
C LEU A 136 -0.32 1.98 -14.77
N SER A 137 -0.80 2.08 -16.01
CA SER A 137 -0.24 1.34 -17.14
C SER A 137 1.20 1.75 -17.45
N SER A 138 1.52 3.05 -17.40
CA SER A 138 2.89 3.54 -17.62
C SER A 138 3.86 3.13 -16.52
N LYS A 139 3.37 2.93 -15.29
CA LYS A 139 4.16 2.39 -14.17
C LYS A 139 4.21 0.86 -14.08
N GLY A 140 3.72 0.14 -15.10
CA GLY A 140 3.72 -1.34 -15.10
C GLY A 140 2.74 -1.96 -14.10
N ARG A 141 1.69 -1.22 -13.72
CA ARG A 141 0.67 -1.61 -12.75
C ARG A 141 -0.68 -1.91 -13.40
N GLN A 142 -0.65 -2.53 -14.57
CA GLN A 142 -1.86 -2.85 -15.34
C GLN A 142 -2.83 -3.75 -14.56
N LEU A 143 -2.35 -4.65 -13.70
CA LEU A 143 -3.22 -5.47 -12.85
C LEU A 143 -4.03 -4.65 -11.84
N ASP A 144 -3.43 -3.58 -11.29
CA ASP A 144 -4.15 -2.65 -10.41
C ASP A 144 -5.17 -1.84 -11.21
N ALA A 145 -4.83 -1.49 -12.46
CA ALA A 145 -5.77 -0.83 -13.36
C ALA A 145 -6.97 -1.74 -13.68
N VAL A 146 -6.76 -3.03 -13.96
CA VAL A 146 -7.85 -4.00 -14.15
C VAL A 146 -8.74 -4.06 -12.91
N LYS A 147 -8.15 -4.15 -11.70
CA LYS A 147 -8.91 -4.12 -10.44
C LYS A 147 -9.80 -2.88 -10.32
N LEU A 148 -9.26 -1.70 -10.63
CA LEU A 148 -10.01 -0.45 -10.63
C LEU A 148 -11.14 -0.45 -11.65
N VAL A 149 -10.87 -0.90 -12.86
CA VAL A 149 -11.85 -0.97 -13.95
C VAL A 149 -13.07 -1.79 -13.52
N TYR A 150 -12.85 -2.92 -12.86
CA TYR A 150 -13.92 -3.74 -12.31
C TYR A 150 -14.60 -3.08 -11.11
N ALA A 151 -13.84 -2.53 -10.16
CA ALA A 151 -14.38 -1.89 -8.96
C ALA A 151 -15.31 -0.70 -9.29
N TYR A 152 -15.03 0.01 -10.37
CA TYR A 152 -15.82 1.16 -10.84
C TYR A 152 -16.77 0.83 -12.00
N ASN A 153 -16.88 -0.44 -12.39
CA ASN A 153 -17.74 -0.91 -13.49
C ASN A 153 -17.56 -0.13 -14.81
N VAL A 154 -16.29 0.09 -15.21
CA VAL A 154 -15.92 0.84 -16.44
C VAL A 154 -15.26 -0.06 -17.48
N THR A 155 -15.60 -1.35 -17.50
CA THR A 155 -15.03 -2.38 -18.39
C THR A 155 -15.26 -2.09 -19.88
N ASP A 156 -16.34 -1.39 -20.23
CA ASP A 156 -16.64 -1.04 -21.63
C ASP A 156 -15.66 0.01 -22.17
N LYS A 157 -15.29 0.98 -21.32
CA LYS A 157 -14.33 2.04 -21.65
C LYS A 157 -12.90 1.54 -21.61
N PHE A 158 -12.60 0.64 -20.67
CA PHE A 158 -11.27 0.10 -20.45
C PHE A 158 -11.32 -1.43 -20.46
N PRO A 159 -11.35 -2.07 -21.64
CA PRO A 159 -11.45 -3.52 -21.70
C PRO A 159 -10.26 -4.19 -20.99
N PRO A 160 -10.51 -5.16 -20.10
CA PRO A 160 -9.46 -5.77 -19.26
C PRO A 160 -8.45 -6.59 -20.07
N VAL A 161 -8.89 -7.22 -21.17
CA VAL A 161 -8.00 -8.07 -21.99
C VAL A 161 -6.80 -7.29 -22.58
N PRO A 162 -6.98 -6.13 -23.24
CA PRO A 162 -5.87 -5.26 -23.64
C PRO A 162 -4.93 -4.87 -22.50
N LEU A 163 -5.45 -4.60 -21.30
CA LEU A 163 -4.63 -4.26 -20.12
C LEU A 163 -3.77 -5.44 -19.68
N LEU A 164 -4.33 -6.66 -19.65
CA LEU A 164 -3.58 -7.88 -19.34
C LEU A 164 -2.52 -8.19 -20.41
N GLN A 165 -2.83 -7.98 -21.69
CA GLN A 165 -1.85 -8.13 -22.77
C GLN A 165 -0.69 -7.12 -22.63
N ALA A 166 -1.00 -5.87 -22.29
CA ALA A 166 0.00 -4.85 -22.02
C ALA A 166 0.89 -5.22 -20.82
N TYR A 167 0.31 -5.83 -19.78
CA TYR A 167 1.06 -6.35 -18.64
C TYR A 167 2.07 -7.44 -19.04
N VAL A 168 1.63 -8.45 -19.80
CA VAL A 168 2.51 -9.53 -20.29
C VAL A 168 3.63 -8.95 -21.16
N LYS A 169 3.30 -8.02 -22.06
CA LYS A 169 4.28 -7.34 -22.91
C LYS A 169 5.30 -6.56 -22.09
N HIS A 170 4.87 -5.86 -21.04
CA HIS A 170 5.76 -5.12 -20.15
C HIS A 170 6.67 -6.07 -19.34
N SER A 171 6.13 -7.17 -18.80
CA SER A 171 6.90 -8.16 -18.07
C SER A 171 7.99 -8.80 -18.94
N LYS A 172 7.65 -9.21 -20.18
CA LYS A 172 8.63 -9.75 -21.15
C LYS A 172 9.75 -8.77 -21.48
N LYS A 173 9.43 -7.48 -21.64
CA LYS A 173 10.46 -6.44 -21.85
C LYS A 173 11.41 -6.34 -20.65
N MET A 174 10.88 -6.34 -19.42
CA MET A 174 11.73 -6.30 -18.22
C MET A 174 12.59 -7.56 -18.08
N ALA A 175 12.05 -8.74 -18.39
CA ALA A 175 12.79 -9.99 -18.41
C ALA A 175 14.00 -9.91 -19.37
N GLN A 176 13.77 -9.46 -20.60
CA GLN A 176 14.84 -9.25 -21.59
C GLN A 176 15.89 -8.23 -21.13
N GLU A 177 15.49 -7.17 -20.42
CA GLU A 177 16.45 -6.21 -19.86
C GLU A 177 17.33 -6.81 -18.76
N ILE A 178 16.77 -7.70 -17.94
CA ILE A 178 17.52 -8.41 -16.88
C ILE A 178 18.56 -9.33 -17.50
N GLU A 179 18.18 -10.12 -18.51
CA GLU A 179 19.11 -11.00 -19.24
C GLU A 179 20.27 -10.20 -19.85
N LYS A 180 19.95 -9.09 -20.54
CA LYS A 180 20.96 -8.21 -21.14
C LYS A 180 21.92 -7.62 -20.11
N LYS A 181 21.39 -7.07 -19.00
CA LYS A 181 22.21 -6.48 -17.92
C LYS A 181 23.09 -7.53 -17.23
N GLY A 182 22.57 -8.74 -17.07
CA GLY A 182 23.28 -9.87 -16.48
C GLY A 182 24.18 -10.64 -17.44
N LYS A 183 24.47 -10.08 -18.63
CA LYS A 183 25.31 -10.68 -19.70
C LYS A 183 24.88 -12.12 -20.05
N ASN A 184 23.57 -12.40 -20.04
CA ASN A 184 22.99 -13.72 -20.27
C ASN A 184 23.56 -14.83 -19.36
N SER A 185 24.00 -14.49 -18.15
CA SER A 185 24.39 -15.49 -17.14
C SER A 185 23.19 -16.37 -16.75
N LYS A 186 23.47 -17.60 -16.30
CA LYS A 186 22.43 -18.51 -15.79
C LYS A 186 21.57 -17.88 -14.69
N GLN A 187 22.19 -17.08 -13.82
CA GLN A 187 21.47 -16.36 -12.77
C GLN A 187 20.49 -15.33 -13.33
N ALA A 188 20.90 -14.54 -14.32
CA ALA A 188 20.03 -13.54 -14.94
C ALA A 188 18.87 -14.18 -15.73
N GLN A 189 19.13 -15.29 -16.44
CA GLN A 189 18.09 -16.08 -17.10
C GLN A 189 17.08 -16.64 -16.11
N ASN A 190 17.54 -17.20 -14.98
CA ASN A 190 16.66 -17.71 -13.93
C ASN A 190 15.81 -16.60 -13.30
N GLU A 191 16.38 -15.42 -13.07
CA GLU A 191 15.64 -14.26 -12.56
C GLU A 191 14.57 -13.78 -13.56
N ALA A 192 14.93 -13.69 -14.85
CA ALA A 192 14.03 -13.30 -15.92
C ALA A 192 12.85 -14.30 -16.05
N ALA A 193 13.15 -15.60 -16.10
CA ALA A 193 12.14 -16.66 -16.17
C ALA A 193 11.21 -16.66 -14.94
N SER A 194 11.76 -16.44 -13.74
CA SER A 194 10.97 -16.33 -12.51
C SER A 194 10.01 -15.13 -12.56
N LYS A 195 10.46 -13.98 -13.06
CA LYS A 195 9.59 -12.79 -13.23
C LYS A 195 8.52 -12.98 -14.29
N GLU A 196 8.83 -13.62 -15.42
CA GLU A 196 7.83 -13.96 -16.43
C GLU A 196 6.78 -14.93 -15.88
N MET A 197 7.23 -15.98 -15.17
CA MET A 197 6.35 -16.95 -14.53
C MET A 197 5.40 -16.28 -13.52
N GLY A 198 5.93 -15.43 -12.64
CA GLY A 198 5.11 -14.70 -11.68
C GLY A 198 4.10 -13.75 -12.33
N ALA A 199 4.46 -13.13 -13.45
CA ALA A 199 3.55 -12.30 -14.23
C ALA A 199 2.43 -13.13 -14.88
N LEU A 200 2.75 -14.28 -15.48
CA LEU A 200 1.76 -15.18 -16.08
C LEU A 200 0.81 -15.75 -15.03
N GLN A 201 1.33 -16.17 -13.86
CA GLN A 201 0.49 -16.60 -12.74
C GLN A 201 -0.46 -15.50 -12.27
N SER A 202 0.01 -14.25 -12.23
CA SER A 202 -0.83 -13.11 -11.85
C SER A 202 -1.94 -12.83 -12.88
N VAL A 203 -1.66 -13.05 -14.17
CA VAL A 203 -2.66 -12.93 -15.24
C VAL A 203 -3.68 -14.06 -15.16
N LEU A 204 -3.24 -15.31 -14.96
CA LEU A 204 -4.14 -16.45 -14.78
C LEU A 204 -5.09 -16.22 -13.62
N LYS A 205 -4.57 -15.77 -12.48
CA LYS A 205 -5.40 -15.40 -11.33
C LYS A 205 -6.39 -14.28 -11.66
N ALA A 206 -5.96 -13.25 -12.38
CA ALA A 206 -6.87 -12.17 -12.77
C ALA A 206 -7.96 -12.67 -13.74
N ILE A 207 -7.65 -13.62 -14.62
CA ILE A 207 -8.63 -14.21 -15.53
C ILE A 207 -9.71 -14.94 -14.72
N GLU A 208 -9.30 -15.72 -13.73
CA GLU A 208 -10.19 -16.46 -12.82
C GLU A 208 -11.03 -15.50 -11.95
N ASP A 209 -10.38 -14.55 -11.26
CA ASP A 209 -11.03 -13.56 -10.37
C ASP A 209 -12.12 -12.75 -11.11
N TYR A 210 -11.94 -12.51 -12.40
CA TYR A 210 -12.81 -11.67 -13.23
C TYR A 210 -13.60 -12.41 -14.30
N LYS A 211 -13.57 -13.75 -14.29
CA LYS A 211 -14.29 -14.63 -15.23
C LYS A 211 -14.07 -14.25 -16.70
N LEU A 212 -12.80 -13.99 -17.04
CA LEU A 212 -12.40 -13.50 -18.36
C LEU A 212 -12.23 -14.61 -19.41
N GLU A 213 -12.40 -15.88 -19.04
CA GLU A 213 -12.14 -17.05 -19.90
C GLU A 213 -12.97 -16.98 -21.18
N ASN A 214 -14.26 -16.64 -21.06
CA ASN A 214 -15.18 -16.55 -22.19
C ASN A 214 -14.81 -15.37 -23.11
N SER A 215 -14.46 -14.22 -22.53
CA SER A 215 -14.02 -13.04 -23.29
C SER A 215 -12.72 -13.27 -24.05
N ILE A 216 -11.82 -14.10 -23.50
CA ILE A 216 -10.57 -14.49 -24.16
C ILE A 216 -10.85 -15.49 -25.28
N ARG A 217 -11.65 -16.54 -25.02
CA ARG A 217 -12.04 -17.53 -26.04
C ARG A 217 -12.71 -16.88 -27.24
N VAL A 218 -13.65 -15.95 -27.02
CA VAL A 218 -14.35 -15.23 -28.10
C VAL A 218 -13.39 -14.38 -28.95
N LYS A 219 -12.33 -13.81 -28.37
CA LYS A 219 -11.33 -13.03 -29.13
C LYS A 219 -10.34 -13.89 -29.91
N VAL A 220 -10.00 -15.07 -29.40
CA VAL A 220 -9.18 -16.04 -30.13
C VAL A 220 -9.93 -16.58 -31.35
N LEU A 221 -11.24 -16.81 -31.22
CA LEU A 221 -12.11 -17.29 -32.31
C LEU A 221 -12.48 -16.23 -33.36
N ARG A 222 -12.13 -14.96 -33.16
CA ARG A 222 -12.39 -13.85 -34.10
C ARG A 222 -11.15 -13.31 -34.80
N ARG A 223 -10.00 -13.97 -34.63
CA ARG A 223 -8.79 -13.71 -35.43
C ARG A 223 -8.73 -14.72 -36.56
N ASP A 224 -9.45 -14.41 -37.64
CA ASP A 224 -9.21 -14.91 -39.00
C ASP A 224 -9.17 -13.70 -39.93
#